data_AF-A0A1G7S2S3-F1
#
_entry.id   AF-A0A1G7S2S3-F1
#
_cell.length_a   1.000
_cell.length_b   1.000
_cell.length_c   1.000
_cell.angle_alpha   90.00
_cell.angle_beta   90.00
_cell.angle_gamma   90.00
#
_symmetry.space_group_name_H-M   'P 1'
#
loop_
_entity.id
_entity.type
_entity.pdbx_description
1 polymer ?
#
loop_
_entity_poly.entity_id
_entity_poly.type
_entity_poly.pdbx_seq_one_letter_code
_entity_poly.pdbx_strand_id
1 'polypeptide(L)'
;MALNPKAVLPKPWRKRIAHNLGLVMSPRFYLPAGDTLEGFFHKLHAAGVHCVVLRWFEDLPHVADGEDVDLLVRDEDLAKVVRMLDPLGGDIPFDIYTVSGRAGTRFKGTPYFSRPLAERALESAIRHRLVFPVPAAREHFDTMAYHAVYHKGRASGLPDRHEGPKTMVAPEHDYLQVLTTLRDRLGLRMEITLDTIDDYLTERGYRPSGSVLETLSRTNTWLRSRGLRAINSSKAKPAHG
;
A
#
# COMPACT_ATOMS: atom_id res chain seq x y z
N MET A 1 -7.22 11.24 49.57
CA MET A 1 -7.66 12.06 48.42
C MET A 1 -6.82 11.63 47.22
N ALA A 2 -7.30 10.68 46.41
CA ALA A 2 -6.53 10.13 45.30
C ALA A 2 -6.72 11.02 44.05
N LEU A 3 -5.61 11.60 43.56
CA LEU A 3 -5.58 12.39 42.33
C LEU A 3 -5.91 11.50 41.12
N ASN A 4 -6.87 11.94 40.31
CA ASN A 4 -7.25 11.29 39.06
C ASN A 4 -6.12 11.44 38.02
N PRO A 5 -5.47 10.35 37.56
CA PRO A 5 -4.32 10.43 36.66
C PRO A 5 -4.65 10.87 35.23
N LYS A 6 -5.93 11.15 34.91
CA LYS A 6 -6.34 11.61 33.58
C LYS A 6 -6.06 13.10 33.28
N ALA A 7 -5.39 13.84 34.17
CA ALA A 7 -5.22 15.30 34.06
C ALA A 7 -3.78 15.82 34.25
N VAL A 8 -2.81 15.41 33.41
CA VAL A 8 -1.46 16.04 33.47
C VAL A 8 -0.83 16.38 32.10
N LEU A 9 -1.28 15.82 30.97
CA LEU A 9 -0.65 16.09 29.66
C LEU A 9 -1.64 16.54 28.59
N PRO A 10 -1.32 17.55 27.75
CA PRO A 10 -2.13 17.91 26.59
C PRO A 10 -2.22 16.75 25.57
N LYS A 11 -3.33 16.65 24.83
CA LYS A 11 -3.57 15.59 23.83
C LYS A 11 -2.38 15.29 22.88
N PRO A 12 -1.67 16.28 22.30
CA PRO A 12 -0.53 15.98 21.42
C PRO A 12 0.60 15.25 22.15
N TRP A 13 0.86 15.58 23.41
CA TRP A 13 1.88 14.93 24.22
C TRP A 13 1.51 13.50 24.61
N ARG A 14 0.22 13.22 24.86
CA ARG A 14 -0.28 11.85 25.08
C ARG A 14 -0.13 10.99 23.82
N LYS A 15 -0.45 11.53 22.64
CA LYS A 15 -0.21 10.84 21.36
C LYS A 15 1.28 10.58 21.13
N ARG A 16 2.15 11.55 21.44
CA ARG A 16 3.62 11.41 21.30
C ARG A 16 4.20 10.35 22.24
N ILE A 17 3.76 10.33 23.50
CA ILE A 17 4.17 9.30 24.47
C ILE A 17 3.61 7.94 24.08
N ALA A 18 2.34 7.85 23.68
CA ALA A 18 1.76 6.60 23.21
C ALA A 18 2.46 6.08 21.94
N HIS A 19 2.82 6.94 20.99
CA HIS A 19 3.62 6.57 19.83
C HIS A 19 5.03 6.09 20.23
N ASN A 20 5.72 6.82 21.12
CA ASN A 20 7.04 6.43 21.64
C ASN A 20 7.01 5.14 22.47
N LEU A 21 5.87 4.81 23.07
CA LEU A 21 5.60 3.55 23.78
C LEU A 21 5.03 2.45 22.86
N GLY A 22 4.83 2.71 21.56
CA GLY A 22 4.27 1.76 20.60
C GLY A 22 2.76 1.49 20.73
N LEU A 23 2.02 2.31 21.48
CA LEU A 23 0.61 2.16 21.82
C LEU A 23 -0.38 2.77 20.81
N VAL A 24 0.09 3.67 19.91
CA VAL A 24 -0.69 4.17 18.76
C VAL A 24 0.08 3.84 17.49
N MET A 25 -0.42 2.86 16.74
CA MET A 25 0.24 2.26 15.59
C MET A 25 -0.48 2.67 14.29
N SER A 26 -0.41 3.95 13.93
CA SER A 26 -0.87 4.41 12.62
C SER A 26 0.31 4.40 11.65
N PRO A 27 0.14 3.96 10.38
CA PRO A 27 1.15 4.15 9.34
C PRO A 27 1.28 5.62 8.93
N ARG A 28 0.41 6.49 9.42
CA ARG A 28 0.36 7.91 9.10
C ARG A 28 1.42 8.72 9.84
N PHE A 29 2.28 9.36 9.06
CA PHE A 29 3.23 10.39 9.49
C PHE A 29 3.02 11.65 8.64
N TYR A 30 3.75 12.72 8.94
CA TYR A 30 3.65 13.98 8.24
C TYR A 30 5.03 14.57 7.99
N LEU A 31 5.18 15.25 6.85
CA LEU A 31 6.32 16.10 6.58
C LEU A 31 6.35 17.23 7.62
N PRO A 32 7.47 17.45 8.34
CA PRO A 32 7.57 18.55 9.28
C PRO A 32 7.33 19.90 8.60
N ALA A 33 6.64 20.80 9.30
CA ALA A 33 6.37 22.15 8.78
C ALA A 33 7.68 22.87 8.39
N GLY A 34 7.70 23.46 7.21
CA GLY A 34 8.86 24.17 6.66
C GLY A 34 9.90 23.29 5.94
N ASP A 35 9.75 21.96 5.96
CA ASP A 35 10.48 21.09 5.04
C ASP A 35 9.77 21.03 3.67
N THR A 36 10.56 20.87 2.61
CA THR A 36 10.03 20.55 1.28
C THR A 36 10.09 19.05 1.03
N LEU A 37 9.22 18.54 0.15
CA LEU A 37 9.24 17.12 -0.21
C LEU A 37 10.59 16.71 -0.81
N GLU A 38 11.16 17.54 -1.69
CA GLU A 38 12.49 17.32 -2.26
C GLU A 38 13.58 17.30 -1.18
N GLY A 39 13.54 18.27 -0.26
CA GLY A 39 14.48 18.35 0.87
C GLY A 39 14.44 17.10 1.75
N PHE A 40 13.25 16.58 2.01
CA PHE A 40 13.07 15.32 2.72
C PHE A 40 13.71 14.13 1.98
N PHE A 41 13.46 13.96 0.68
CA PHE A 41 14.08 12.87 -0.09
C PHE A 41 15.59 13.02 -0.24
N HIS A 42 16.12 14.24 -0.27
CA HIS A 42 17.56 14.48 -0.18
C HIS A 42 18.15 14.03 1.17
N LYS A 43 17.47 14.32 2.29
CA LYS A 43 17.87 13.82 3.62
C LYS A 43 17.86 12.29 3.69
N LEU A 44 16.83 11.65 3.12
CA LEU A 44 16.74 10.19 3.03
C LEU A 44 17.91 9.61 2.23
N HIS A 45 18.22 10.19 1.08
CA HIS A 45 19.34 9.76 0.24
C HIS A 45 20.69 9.92 0.97
N ALA A 46 20.92 11.07 1.61
CA ALA A 46 22.14 11.32 2.37
C ALA A 46 22.32 10.35 3.55
N ALA A 47 21.21 9.87 4.15
CA ALA A 47 21.21 8.88 5.21
C ALA A 47 21.27 7.41 4.73
N GLY A 48 21.38 7.20 3.40
CA GLY A 48 21.42 5.87 2.80
C GLY A 48 20.14 5.06 3.02
N VAL A 49 18.98 5.72 3.05
CA VAL A 49 17.69 5.05 3.23
C VAL A 49 17.24 4.39 1.94
N HIS A 50 16.89 3.10 2.01
CA HIS A 50 16.25 2.37 0.93
C HIS A 50 14.73 2.49 1.02
N CYS A 51 14.14 3.28 0.13
CA CYS A 51 12.70 3.48 0.07
C CYS A 51 12.22 3.72 -1.37
N VAL A 52 10.91 3.64 -1.57
CA VAL A 52 10.25 3.85 -2.86
C VAL A 52 8.85 4.43 -2.66
N VAL A 53 8.51 5.48 -3.42
CA VAL A 53 7.16 6.06 -3.48
C VAL A 53 6.29 5.22 -4.38
N LEU A 54 5.21 4.66 -3.83
CA LEU A 54 4.54 3.51 -4.46
C LEU A 54 3.66 3.83 -5.66
N ARG A 55 3.05 5.00 -5.67
CA ARG A 55 2.03 5.40 -6.65
C ARG A 55 1.85 6.92 -6.67
N TRP A 56 1.18 7.41 -7.71
CA TRP A 56 0.83 8.83 -7.87
C TRP A 56 2.04 9.78 -7.81
N PHE A 57 3.21 9.25 -8.17
CA PHE A 57 4.47 9.99 -8.07
C PHE A 57 4.68 10.93 -9.27
N GLU A 58 3.85 10.81 -10.32
CA GLU A 58 3.94 11.58 -11.55
C GLU A 58 3.84 13.09 -11.33
N ASP A 59 3.09 13.50 -10.30
CA ASP A 59 2.83 14.91 -9.99
C ASP A 59 3.82 15.50 -8.96
N LEU A 60 4.69 14.67 -8.36
CA LEU A 60 5.64 15.14 -7.35
C LEU A 60 6.57 16.23 -7.91
N PRO A 61 6.85 17.31 -7.16
CA PRO A 61 6.65 17.45 -5.71
C PRO A 61 5.25 17.89 -5.27
N HIS A 62 4.32 18.12 -6.19
CA HIS A 62 2.96 18.50 -5.83
C HIS A 62 2.19 17.29 -5.30
N VAL A 63 1.54 17.46 -4.15
CA VAL A 63 0.63 16.49 -3.55
C VAL A 63 -0.71 17.21 -3.43
N ALA A 64 -1.76 16.67 -4.05
CA ALA A 64 -3.07 17.28 -4.05
C ALA A 64 -3.68 17.29 -2.64
N ASP A 65 -4.58 18.24 -2.38
CA ASP A 65 -5.24 18.36 -1.08
C ASP A 65 -5.99 17.07 -0.71
N GLY A 66 -5.68 16.51 0.46
CA GLY A 66 -6.29 15.28 0.96
C GLY A 66 -5.56 13.99 0.54
N GLU A 67 -4.63 14.06 -0.41
CA GLU A 67 -3.79 12.94 -0.82
C GLU A 67 -2.57 12.77 0.09
N ASP A 68 -1.92 11.62 -0.01
CA ASP A 68 -0.75 11.23 0.76
C ASP A 68 0.38 10.65 -0.08
N VAL A 69 1.56 10.61 0.52
CA VAL A 69 2.72 9.94 -0.07
C VAL A 69 2.87 8.56 0.54
N ASP A 70 2.53 7.53 -0.22
CA ASP A 70 2.76 6.15 0.17
C ASP A 70 4.22 5.75 -0.03
N LEU A 71 4.90 5.43 1.06
CA LEU A 71 6.31 5.07 1.05
C LEU A 71 6.50 3.63 1.52
N LEU A 72 7.10 2.79 0.68
CA LEU A 72 7.65 1.51 1.12
C LEU A 72 9.11 1.70 1.51
N VAL A 73 9.48 1.21 2.69
CA VAL A 73 10.81 1.35 3.27
C VAL A 73 11.36 -0.04 3.62
N ARG A 74 12.67 -0.21 3.45
CA ARG A 74 13.36 -1.39 3.95
C ARG A 74 13.24 -1.46 5.49
N ASP A 75 13.05 -2.67 6.03
CA ASP A 75 12.78 -2.87 7.46
C ASP A 75 13.85 -2.25 8.39
N GLU A 76 15.12 -2.30 7.99
CA GLU A 76 16.26 -1.76 8.76
C GLU A 76 16.30 -0.23 8.76
N ASP A 77 15.73 0.42 7.73
CA ASP A 77 15.77 1.87 7.57
C ASP A 77 14.56 2.58 8.20
N LEU A 78 13.55 1.84 8.65
CA LEU A 78 12.34 2.41 9.26
C LEU A 78 12.68 3.42 10.36
N ALA A 79 13.62 3.07 11.25
CA ALA A 79 14.01 3.93 12.37
C ALA A 79 14.66 5.25 11.94
N LYS A 80 15.25 5.32 10.74
CA LYS A 80 15.80 6.57 10.17
C LYS A 80 14.68 7.42 9.61
N VAL A 81 13.76 6.81 8.86
CA VAL A 81 12.62 7.50 8.23
C VAL A 81 11.72 8.15 9.28
N VAL A 82 11.30 7.40 10.30
CA VAL A 82 10.37 7.92 11.33
C VAL A 82 10.98 9.04 12.19
N ARG A 83 12.32 9.19 12.23
CA ARG A 83 12.98 10.32 12.91
C ARG A 83 12.93 11.61 12.09
N MET A 84 12.71 11.50 10.78
CA MET A 84 12.64 12.63 9.85
C MET A 84 11.21 13.11 9.59
N LEU A 85 10.21 12.41 10.14
CA LEU A 85 8.79 12.73 10.00
C LEU A 85 8.16 13.06 11.35
N ASP A 86 7.06 13.81 11.34
CA ASP A 86 6.27 14.12 12.52
C ASP A 86 5.07 13.15 12.63
N PRO A 87 4.87 12.43 13.75
CA PRO A 87 3.72 11.54 13.93
C PRO A 87 2.42 12.27 14.34
N LEU A 88 2.47 13.57 14.64
CA LEU A 88 1.36 14.35 15.20
C LEU A 88 0.68 15.26 14.19
N GLY A 89 1.37 15.73 13.16
CA GLY A 89 0.82 16.60 12.13
C GLY A 89 1.90 17.30 11.31
N GLY A 90 1.48 17.85 10.17
CA GLY A 90 2.33 18.53 9.20
C GLY A 90 1.57 18.71 7.89
N ASP A 91 2.22 19.30 6.90
CA ASP A 91 1.53 19.78 5.69
C ASP A 91 1.24 18.64 4.69
N ILE A 92 2.20 17.73 4.53
CA ILE A 92 2.09 16.60 3.60
C ILE A 92 2.05 15.30 4.40
N PRO A 93 0.97 14.53 4.32
CA PRO A 93 0.92 13.25 4.99
C PRO A 93 1.66 12.14 4.24
N PHE A 94 2.12 11.17 5.00
CA PHE A 94 2.83 9.98 4.54
C PHE A 94 2.20 8.72 5.13
N ASP A 95 1.97 7.72 4.29
CA ASP A 95 1.65 6.37 4.72
C ASP A 95 2.91 5.50 4.58
N ILE A 96 3.47 5.07 5.71
CA ILE A 96 4.74 4.32 5.75
C ILE A 96 4.47 2.82 5.88
N TYR A 97 5.00 2.06 4.93
CA TYR A 97 4.96 0.60 4.88
C TYR A 97 6.37 0.03 4.92
N THR A 98 6.51 -1.21 5.42
CA THR A 98 7.79 -1.93 5.34
C THR A 98 7.61 -3.35 4.82
N VAL A 99 8.73 -3.96 4.39
CA VAL A 99 8.77 -5.29 3.76
C VAL A 99 8.08 -6.36 4.60
N SER A 100 8.42 -6.46 5.89
CA SER A 100 7.79 -7.45 6.80
C SER A 100 6.52 -6.94 7.49
N GLY A 101 6.08 -5.71 7.21
CA GLY A 101 5.02 -5.06 7.97
C GLY A 101 5.38 -4.91 9.45
N ARG A 102 6.42 -4.14 9.75
CA ARG A 102 6.81 -3.84 11.13
C ARG A 102 5.67 -3.16 11.91
N ALA A 103 5.81 -3.11 13.23
CA ALA A 103 4.85 -2.44 14.09
C ALA A 103 4.64 -0.99 13.63
N GLY A 104 3.38 -0.58 13.42
CA GLY A 104 3.03 0.76 12.96
C GLY A 104 3.04 0.93 11.44
N THR A 105 3.46 -0.06 10.65
CA THR A 105 3.58 0.03 9.18
C THR A 105 2.75 -1.01 8.44
N ARG A 106 1.74 -1.58 9.12
CA ARG A 106 0.85 -2.63 8.59
C ARG A 106 -0.42 -2.02 8.02
N PHE A 107 -0.94 -2.63 6.97
CA PHE A 107 -2.27 -2.36 6.45
C PHE A 107 -3.23 -3.44 6.89
N LYS A 108 -4.29 -3.05 7.62
CA LYS A 108 -5.30 -3.97 8.17
C LYS A 108 -4.71 -5.14 8.97
N GLY A 109 -3.57 -4.91 9.63
CA GLY A 109 -2.89 -5.91 10.48
C GLY A 109 -1.92 -6.84 9.74
N THR A 110 -1.76 -6.70 8.41
CA THR A 110 -0.83 -7.48 7.58
C THR A 110 0.23 -6.60 6.92
N PRO A 111 1.34 -7.16 6.43
CA PRO A 111 2.23 -6.44 5.51
C PRO A 111 1.47 -5.88 4.32
N TYR A 112 1.93 -4.74 3.79
CA TYR A 112 1.25 -4.05 2.67
C TYR A 112 1.36 -4.83 1.36
N PHE A 113 2.51 -5.45 1.11
CA PHE A 113 2.72 -6.32 -0.04
C PHE A 113 3.16 -7.71 0.41
N SER A 114 3.13 -8.67 -0.50
CA SER A 114 3.92 -9.88 -0.33
C SER A 114 5.40 -9.51 -0.28
N ARG A 115 6.17 -10.27 0.51
CA ARG A 115 7.61 -10.03 0.69
C ARG A 115 8.36 -9.96 -0.66
N PRO A 116 8.17 -10.89 -1.61
CA PRO A 116 8.87 -10.82 -2.89
C PRO A 116 8.56 -9.54 -3.67
N LEU A 117 7.30 -9.09 -3.68
CA LEU A 117 6.92 -7.85 -4.37
C LEU A 117 7.55 -6.61 -3.71
N ALA A 118 7.53 -6.54 -2.38
CA ALA A 118 8.11 -5.44 -1.63
C ALA A 118 9.63 -5.32 -1.87
N GLU A 119 10.35 -6.43 -1.82
CA GLU A 119 11.79 -6.48 -2.06
C GLU A 119 12.11 -6.04 -3.50
N ARG A 120 11.38 -6.57 -4.49
CA ARG A 120 11.55 -6.19 -5.90
C ARG A 120 11.29 -4.71 -6.17
N ALA A 121 10.26 -4.12 -5.55
CA ALA A 121 9.96 -2.71 -5.69
C ALA A 121 11.09 -1.80 -5.15
N LEU A 122 11.73 -2.21 -4.04
CA LEU A 122 12.89 -1.50 -3.47
C LEU A 122 14.16 -1.68 -4.30
N GLU A 123 14.43 -2.89 -4.78
CA GLU A 123 15.62 -3.22 -5.57
C GLU A 123 15.63 -2.54 -6.94
N SER A 124 14.46 -2.43 -7.57
CA SER A 124 14.29 -1.87 -8.91
C SER A 124 14.10 -0.35 -8.93
N ALA A 125 14.16 0.31 -7.78
CA ALA A 125 13.82 1.72 -7.68
C ALA A 125 14.70 2.59 -8.59
N ILE A 126 14.06 3.47 -9.35
CA ILE A 126 14.68 4.46 -10.23
C ILE A 126 14.40 5.87 -9.72
N ARG A 127 15.13 6.87 -10.22
CA ARG A 127 14.94 8.27 -9.83
C ARG A 127 13.93 8.95 -10.76
N HIS A 128 12.74 9.27 -10.25
CA HIS A 128 11.82 10.21 -10.89
C HIS A 128 12.26 11.65 -10.61
N ARG A 129 12.37 12.46 -11.67
CA ARG A 129 12.85 13.86 -11.62
C ARG A 129 14.17 14.02 -10.85
N LEU A 130 15.05 13.01 -10.94
CA LEU A 130 16.35 12.92 -10.24
C LEU A 130 16.31 12.88 -8.69
N VAL A 131 15.12 13.03 -8.07
CA VAL A 131 14.98 13.16 -6.61
C VAL A 131 14.25 11.95 -6.03
N PHE A 132 13.06 11.65 -6.52
CA PHE A 132 12.14 10.71 -5.87
C PHE A 132 12.46 9.27 -6.28
N PRO A 133 12.74 8.35 -5.34
CA PRO A 133 12.85 6.94 -5.68
C PRO A 133 11.46 6.37 -5.95
N VAL A 134 11.23 5.87 -7.16
CA VAL A 134 9.96 5.29 -7.61
C VAL A 134 10.22 3.89 -8.20
N PRO A 135 9.23 2.98 -8.25
CA PRO A 135 9.44 1.67 -8.83
C PRO A 135 9.83 1.81 -10.31
N ALA A 136 10.64 0.88 -10.82
CA ALA A 136 10.77 0.74 -12.26
C ALA A 136 9.40 0.43 -12.91
N ALA A 137 9.26 0.65 -14.22
CA ALA A 137 7.97 0.54 -14.90
C ALA A 137 7.25 -0.80 -14.66
N ARG A 138 8.01 -1.89 -14.60
CA ARG A 138 7.49 -3.24 -14.33
C ARG A 138 6.92 -3.35 -12.92
N GLU A 139 7.71 -2.99 -11.91
CA GLU A 139 7.30 -3.03 -10.52
C GLU A 139 6.23 -1.98 -10.20
N HIS A 140 6.16 -0.86 -10.92
CA HIS A 140 5.07 0.11 -10.79
C HIS A 140 3.73 -0.52 -11.19
N PHE A 141 3.69 -1.26 -12.31
CA PHE A 141 2.49 -2.05 -12.64
C PHE A 141 2.18 -3.05 -11.52
N ASP A 142 3.18 -3.79 -11.04
CA ASP A 142 2.95 -4.89 -10.10
C ASP A 142 2.42 -4.40 -8.74
N THR A 143 2.96 -3.29 -8.22
CA THR A 143 2.51 -2.67 -6.96
C THR A 143 1.11 -2.05 -7.12
N MET A 144 0.85 -1.38 -8.24
CA MET A 144 -0.46 -0.80 -8.55
C MET A 144 -1.53 -1.90 -8.72
N ALA A 145 -1.19 -2.97 -9.43
CA ALA A 145 -2.05 -4.12 -9.67
C ALA A 145 -2.39 -4.85 -8.36
N TYR A 146 -1.39 -5.07 -7.51
CA TYR A 146 -1.59 -5.66 -6.17
C TYR A 146 -2.54 -4.80 -5.34
N HIS A 147 -2.31 -3.48 -5.29
CA HIS A 147 -3.16 -2.56 -4.54
C HIS A 147 -4.61 -2.60 -5.04
N ALA A 148 -4.81 -2.49 -6.36
CA ALA A 148 -6.13 -2.50 -6.97
C ALA A 148 -6.89 -3.81 -6.66
N VAL A 149 -6.25 -4.97 -6.80
CA VAL A 149 -6.90 -6.26 -6.58
C VAL A 149 -7.10 -6.58 -5.11
N TYR A 150 -6.05 -6.51 -4.30
CA TYR A 150 -6.07 -7.04 -2.94
C TYR A 150 -6.51 -6.01 -1.89
N HIS A 151 -6.19 -4.73 -2.06
CA HIS A 151 -6.55 -3.69 -1.09
C HIS A 151 -7.89 -3.04 -1.39
N LYS A 152 -8.17 -2.74 -2.67
CA LYS A 152 -9.42 -2.10 -3.10
C LYS A 152 -10.46 -3.13 -3.58
N GLY A 153 -10.06 -4.17 -4.29
CA GLY A 153 -10.98 -5.15 -4.88
C GLY A 153 -11.96 -4.47 -5.83
N ARG A 154 -13.28 -4.71 -5.68
CA ARG A 154 -14.31 -4.03 -6.48
C ARG A 154 -14.27 -2.51 -6.40
N ALA A 155 -13.79 -1.94 -5.29
CA ALA A 155 -13.70 -0.49 -5.13
C ALA A 155 -12.62 0.15 -6.03
N SER A 156 -11.79 -0.65 -6.71
CA SER A 156 -10.82 -0.16 -7.69
C SER A 156 -11.44 0.29 -9.02
N GLY A 157 -12.70 -0.03 -9.29
CA GLY A 157 -13.28 0.22 -10.63
C GLY A 157 -12.94 -0.87 -11.66
N LEU A 158 -12.12 -1.86 -11.32
CA LEU A 158 -11.74 -2.91 -12.26
C LEU A 158 -12.88 -3.90 -12.52
N PRO A 159 -13.06 -4.38 -13.78
CA PRO A 159 -14.03 -5.40 -14.11
C PRO A 159 -13.82 -6.71 -13.32
N ASP A 160 -14.92 -7.35 -12.93
CA ASP A 160 -14.97 -8.72 -12.40
C ASP A 160 -15.61 -9.62 -13.46
N ARG A 161 -14.96 -10.72 -13.84
CA ARG A 161 -15.48 -11.63 -14.88
C ARG A 161 -16.77 -12.35 -14.47
N HIS A 162 -17.06 -12.39 -13.17
CA HIS A 162 -18.15 -13.18 -12.60
C HIS A 162 -19.35 -12.34 -12.13
N GLU A 163 -19.27 -11.02 -12.18
CA GLU A 163 -20.42 -10.15 -11.96
C GLU A 163 -20.71 -9.34 -13.21
N GLY A 164 -21.98 -9.29 -13.61
CA GLY A 164 -22.44 -8.37 -14.64
C GLY A 164 -22.22 -6.91 -14.23
N PRO A 165 -22.44 -5.95 -15.15
CA PRO A 165 -22.21 -4.54 -14.90
C PRO A 165 -23.08 -4.05 -13.73
N LYS A 166 -22.50 -3.94 -12.54
CA LYS A 166 -23.12 -3.25 -11.41
C LYS A 166 -22.70 -1.79 -11.46
N THR A 167 -23.58 -0.92 -10.96
CA THR A 167 -23.25 0.47 -10.66
C THR A 167 -22.11 0.47 -9.65
N MET A 168 -20.88 0.61 -10.15
CA MET A 168 -19.71 0.71 -9.30
C MET A 168 -19.78 2.05 -8.58
N VAL A 169 -19.51 2.06 -7.28
CA VAL A 169 -19.15 3.32 -6.62
C VAL A 169 -17.98 3.89 -7.41
N ALA A 170 -18.05 5.16 -7.80
CA ALA A 170 -16.99 5.82 -8.55
C ALA A 170 -15.66 5.61 -7.79
N PRO A 171 -14.64 5.01 -8.42
CA PRO A 171 -13.38 4.78 -7.75
C PRO A 171 -12.69 6.11 -7.44
N GLU A 172 -11.93 6.15 -6.35
CA GLU A 172 -11.15 7.35 -5.96
C GLU A 172 -10.15 7.76 -7.06
N HIS A 173 -9.62 6.79 -7.79
CA HIS A 173 -8.73 7.00 -8.93
C HIS A 173 -9.07 6.05 -10.09
N ASP A 174 -8.68 6.43 -11.30
CA ASP A 174 -8.86 5.60 -12.49
C ASP A 174 -7.77 4.52 -12.61
N TYR A 175 -7.86 3.51 -11.74
CA TYR A 175 -6.95 2.36 -11.76
C TYR A 175 -6.98 1.62 -13.10
N LEU A 176 -8.13 1.58 -13.79
CA LEU A 176 -8.27 0.90 -15.07
C LEU A 176 -7.40 1.56 -16.14
N GLN A 177 -7.50 2.89 -16.28
CA GLN A 177 -6.70 3.63 -17.24
C GLN A 177 -5.20 3.53 -16.94
N VAL A 178 -4.81 3.68 -15.67
CA VAL A 178 -3.41 3.61 -15.24
C VAL A 178 -2.80 2.24 -15.52
N LEU A 179 -3.48 1.16 -15.12
CA LEU A 179 -3.01 -0.20 -15.36
C LEU A 179 -3.02 -0.56 -16.84
N THR A 180 -3.99 -0.09 -17.62
CA THR A 180 -4.03 -0.26 -19.08
C THR A 180 -2.82 0.39 -19.74
N THR A 181 -2.51 1.63 -19.36
CA THR A 181 -1.36 2.38 -19.90
C THR A 181 -0.04 1.67 -19.56
N LEU A 182 0.13 1.25 -18.30
CA LEU A 182 1.32 0.51 -17.87
C LEU A 182 1.44 -0.85 -18.57
N ARG A 183 0.34 -1.58 -18.73
CA ARG A 183 0.28 -2.85 -19.47
C ARG A 183 0.79 -2.66 -20.89
N ASP A 184 0.25 -1.68 -21.61
CA ASP A 184 0.57 -1.43 -23.01
C ASP A 184 2.03 -1.04 -23.18
N ARG A 185 2.54 -0.16 -22.31
CA ARG A 185 3.95 0.21 -22.27
C ARG A 185 4.88 -0.99 -22.03
N LEU A 186 4.45 -1.95 -21.24
CA LEU A 186 5.21 -3.17 -20.94
C LEU A 186 5.00 -4.29 -21.97
N GLY A 187 4.14 -4.09 -22.99
CA GLY A 187 3.81 -5.11 -23.98
C GLY A 187 3.10 -6.34 -23.40
N LEU A 188 2.41 -6.20 -22.27
CA LEU A 188 1.71 -7.30 -21.62
C LEU A 188 0.42 -7.66 -22.38
N ARG A 189 0.23 -8.95 -22.66
CA ARG A 189 -0.94 -9.48 -23.38
C ARG A 189 -1.97 -10.05 -22.41
N MET A 190 -2.64 -9.17 -21.67
CA MET A 190 -3.70 -9.56 -20.75
C MET A 190 -4.80 -8.49 -20.67
N GLU A 191 -6.01 -8.93 -20.38
CA GLU A 191 -7.08 -8.00 -20.01
C GLU A 191 -6.82 -7.44 -18.60
N ILE A 192 -7.27 -6.22 -18.34
CA ILE A 192 -7.20 -5.60 -17.00
C ILE A 192 -8.52 -5.87 -16.30
N THR A 193 -8.59 -7.01 -15.61
CA THR A 193 -9.72 -7.44 -14.76
C THR A 193 -9.19 -7.92 -13.42
N LEU A 194 -10.04 -7.98 -12.39
CA LEU A 194 -9.61 -8.47 -11.07
C LEU A 194 -9.06 -9.90 -11.15
N ASP A 195 -9.70 -10.78 -11.93
CA ASP A 195 -9.32 -12.18 -12.05
C ASP A 195 -8.01 -12.35 -12.83
N THR A 196 -7.85 -11.68 -13.98
CA THR A 196 -6.62 -11.79 -14.78
C THR A 196 -5.40 -11.22 -14.06
N ILE A 197 -5.59 -10.17 -13.26
CA ILE A 197 -4.51 -9.61 -12.45
C ILE A 197 -4.16 -10.54 -11.27
N ASP A 198 -5.12 -11.19 -10.62
CA ASP A 198 -4.82 -12.21 -9.59
C ASP A 198 -4.02 -13.37 -10.17
N ASP A 199 -4.40 -13.86 -11.35
CA ASP A 199 -3.68 -14.93 -12.05
C ASP A 199 -2.24 -14.48 -12.37
N TYR A 200 -2.10 -13.27 -12.93
CA TYR A 200 -0.81 -12.65 -13.23
C TYR A 200 0.10 -12.50 -11.99
N LEU A 201 -0.43 -12.00 -10.88
CA LEU A 201 0.32 -11.84 -9.63
C LEU A 201 0.63 -13.19 -8.99
N THR A 202 -0.20 -14.20 -9.20
CA THR A 202 0.07 -15.58 -8.74
C THR A 202 1.24 -16.19 -9.48
N GLU A 203 1.25 -16.11 -10.82
CA GLU A 203 2.32 -16.64 -11.66
C GLU A 203 3.69 -16.03 -11.33
N ARG A 204 3.70 -14.76 -10.89
CA ARG A 204 4.92 -14.07 -10.44
C ARG A 204 5.31 -14.33 -8.99
N GLY A 205 4.53 -15.12 -8.25
CA GLY A 205 4.76 -15.39 -6.83
C GLY A 205 4.48 -14.19 -5.92
N TYR A 206 3.68 -13.22 -6.39
CA TYR A 206 3.35 -12.00 -5.65
C TYR A 206 2.02 -12.06 -4.91
N ARG A 207 1.16 -13.04 -5.21
CA ARG A 207 -0.10 -13.25 -4.50
C ARG A 207 0.11 -13.37 -2.97
N PRO A 208 -0.70 -12.68 -2.14
CA PRO A 208 -0.60 -12.82 -0.69
C PRO A 208 -0.84 -14.27 -0.23
N SER A 209 -0.29 -14.61 0.94
CA SER A 209 -0.49 -15.92 1.56
C SER A 209 -1.96 -16.15 1.95
N GLY A 210 -2.34 -17.40 2.20
CA GLY A 210 -3.71 -17.75 2.57
C GLY A 210 -4.24 -16.98 3.78
N SER A 211 -3.45 -16.81 4.84
CA SER A 211 -3.85 -16.06 6.05
C SER A 211 -3.99 -14.56 5.80
N VAL A 212 -3.16 -13.98 4.92
CA VAL A 212 -3.28 -12.58 4.51
C VAL A 212 -4.54 -12.39 3.67
N LEU A 213 -4.80 -13.28 2.71
CA LEU A 213 -6.01 -13.27 1.90
C LEU A 213 -7.28 -13.39 2.75
N GLU A 214 -7.27 -14.26 3.76
CA GLU A 214 -8.37 -14.39 4.72
C GLU A 214 -8.64 -13.05 5.42
N THR A 215 -7.59 -12.39 5.90
CA THR A 215 -7.68 -11.08 6.57
C THR A 215 -8.24 -10.01 5.62
N LEU A 216 -7.70 -9.92 4.40
CA LEU A 216 -8.14 -8.93 3.40
C LEU A 216 -9.58 -9.17 2.94
N SER A 217 -10.01 -10.43 2.82
CA SER A 217 -11.38 -10.81 2.43
C SER A 217 -12.46 -10.24 3.36
N ARG A 218 -12.11 -9.88 4.60
CA ARG A 218 -13.03 -9.23 5.55
C ARG A 218 -13.54 -7.89 5.07
N THR A 219 -12.83 -7.23 4.15
CA THR A 219 -13.22 -5.93 3.58
C THR A 219 -13.25 -5.94 2.05
N ASN A 220 -12.49 -6.83 1.42
CA ASN A 220 -12.49 -7.01 -0.03
C ASN A 220 -13.58 -8.02 -0.44
N THR A 221 -14.71 -7.50 -0.94
CA THR A 221 -15.88 -8.31 -1.32
C THR A 221 -15.62 -9.23 -2.50
N TRP A 222 -14.72 -8.85 -3.42
CA TRP A 222 -14.30 -9.71 -4.53
C TRP A 222 -13.57 -10.96 -4.01
N LEU A 223 -12.56 -10.78 -3.16
CA LEU A 223 -11.84 -11.90 -2.52
C LEU A 223 -12.78 -12.83 -1.75
N ARG A 224 -13.71 -12.27 -0.98
CA ARG A 224 -14.70 -13.04 -0.22
C ARG A 224 -15.55 -13.92 -1.16
N SER A 225 -16.03 -13.35 -2.26
CA SER A 225 -16.84 -14.07 -3.24
C SER A 225 -16.04 -15.18 -3.93
N ARG A 226 -14.76 -14.93 -4.26
CA ARG A 226 -13.85 -15.92 -4.89
C ARG A 226 -13.56 -17.09 -3.96
N GLY A 227 -13.34 -16.83 -2.67
CA GLY A 227 -13.17 -17.88 -1.66
C GLY A 227 -14.40 -18.78 -1.52
N LEU A 228 -15.60 -18.20 -1.47
CA LEU A 228 -16.86 -18.96 -1.43
C LEU A 228 -17.05 -19.82 -2.70
N ARG A 229 -16.70 -19.28 -3.88
CA ARG A 229 -16.72 -20.05 -5.14
C ARG A 229 -15.76 -21.23 -5.10
N ALA A 230 -14.52 -21.04 -4.65
CA ALA A 230 -13.54 -22.12 -4.56
C ALA A 230 -14.02 -23.26 -3.63
N ILE A 231 -14.67 -22.93 -2.51
CA ILE A 231 -15.28 -23.91 -1.59
C ILE A 231 -16.46 -24.64 -2.25
N ASN A 232 -17.31 -23.93 -2.98
CA ASN A 232 -18.45 -24.55 -3.65
C ASN A 232 -18.02 -25.45 -4.81
N SER A 233 -16.99 -25.06 -5.58
CA SER A 233 -16.41 -25.87 -6.65
C SER A 233 -15.70 -27.12 -6.12
N SER A 234 -15.06 -27.07 -4.95
CA SER A 234 -14.43 -28.26 -4.34
C SER A 234 -15.47 -29.24 -3.77
N LYS A 235 -16.62 -28.74 -3.30
CA LYS A 235 -17.77 -29.57 -2.88
C LYS A 235 -18.56 -30.16 -4.06
N ALA A 236 -18.52 -29.53 -5.23
CA ALA A 236 -19.26 -29.93 -6.42
C ALA A 236 -18.55 -30.98 -7.29
N LYS A 237 -17.35 -31.47 -6.93
CA LYS A 237 -16.76 -32.68 -7.54
C LYS A 237 -17.44 -33.92 -6.94
N PRO A 238 -18.27 -34.67 -7.69
CA PRO A 238 -18.75 -35.97 -7.25
C PRO A 238 -17.68 -37.04 -7.52
N ALA A 239 -17.71 -38.09 -6.70
CA ALA A 239 -16.94 -39.30 -6.88
C ALA A 239 -17.33 -39.99 -8.21
N HIS A 240 -16.37 -40.12 -9.13
CA HIS A 240 -16.32 -41.09 -10.23
C HIS A 240 -14.84 -41.11 -10.65
N GLY A 241 -14.13 -42.23 -10.76
CA GLY A 241 -14.37 -43.66 -10.57
C GLY A 241 -13.02 -44.32 -10.84
#